data_AF-A0A2G4H944-F1
#
_entry.id   AF-A0A2G4H944-F1
#
_cell.length_a   1.000
_cell.length_b   1.000
_cell.length_c   1.000
_cell.angle_alpha   90.00
_cell.angle_beta   90.00
_cell.angle_gamma   90.00
#
_symmetry.space_group_name_H-M   'P 1'
#
loop_
_entity.id
_entity.type
_entity.pdbx_description
1 polymer ?
#
loop_
_entity_poly.entity_id
_entity_poly.type
_entity_poly.pdbx_seq_one_letter_code
_entity_poly.pdbx_strand_id
1 'polypeptide(L)'
;MVSFDNTEIAFSGKTDGDLRRSLWLFRLIGSPVFVKIGKGLTMLAVKLRLPINGIIKATIFKQFVGGENIEECNRTVDVLGHYHIGTILDYSVEGKDSEEDFDRCAAETIATIERAQNDIRIPFCVFKVTGLARLDLLKKISSEEIISLEEQAELRRINKRVENICHAAHVQKKPIFIDAEESWIQKAIDELANSMMSKFNTQEVIIYNTFQLYRKDRLAFLKSSLALAKKENYILGAKLVRGAYMEKERARALKLNYPSPIHENKADTDRDYDNALLFCVEHIDKIAMCAGTHNES
;
A
#
# COMPACT_ATOMS: atom_id res chain seq x y z
N MET A 1 14.02 -4.38 -27.63
CA MET A 1 12.96 -3.64 -26.93
C MET A 1 12.02 -4.68 -26.35
N VAL A 2 11.77 -4.69 -25.04
CA VAL A 2 10.77 -5.60 -24.45
C VAL A 2 9.40 -5.13 -24.96
N SER A 3 8.64 -6.02 -25.61
CA SER A 3 7.27 -5.72 -26.06
C SER A 3 6.31 -6.08 -24.94
N PHE A 4 5.58 -5.08 -24.43
CA PHE A 4 4.58 -5.23 -23.39
C PHE A 4 3.22 -5.71 -23.95
N ASP A 5 3.01 -5.60 -25.27
CA ASP A 5 1.82 -6.11 -25.96
C ASP A 5 1.73 -7.65 -26.00
N ASN A 6 2.85 -8.35 -25.77
CA ASN A 6 2.85 -9.81 -25.80
C ASN A 6 2.33 -10.40 -24.48
N THR A 7 1.01 -10.50 -24.39
CA THR A 7 0.31 -11.10 -23.25
C THR A 7 0.64 -12.58 -23.01
N GLU A 8 1.16 -13.31 -24.00
CA GLU A 8 1.62 -14.70 -23.81
C GLU A 8 2.77 -14.75 -22.80
N ILE A 9 3.68 -13.79 -22.85
CA ILE A 9 4.79 -13.67 -21.88
C ILE A 9 4.23 -13.34 -20.50
N ALA A 10 3.33 -12.35 -20.41
CA ALA A 10 2.73 -11.90 -19.16
C ALA A 10 1.92 -12.99 -18.43
N PHE A 11 1.29 -13.90 -19.19
CA PHE A 11 0.48 -15.00 -18.66
C PHE A 11 1.13 -16.38 -18.81
N SER A 12 2.42 -16.46 -19.16
CA SER A 12 3.16 -17.72 -19.35
C SER A 12 3.11 -18.67 -18.14
N GLY A 13 2.92 -18.13 -16.93
CA GLY A 13 2.72 -18.89 -15.70
C GLY A 13 1.29 -19.34 -15.40
N LYS A 14 0.36 -19.18 -16.35
CA LYS A 14 -1.07 -19.50 -16.17
C LYS A 14 -1.54 -20.47 -17.25
N THR A 15 -2.40 -21.40 -16.84
CA THR A 15 -3.11 -22.26 -17.79
C THR A 15 -4.36 -21.57 -18.34
N ASP A 16 -4.85 -22.00 -19.50
CA ASP A 16 -6.16 -21.58 -20.04
C ASP A 16 -7.30 -21.72 -19.02
N GLY A 17 -7.25 -22.79 -18.22
CA GLY A 17 -8.22 -23.03 -17.16
C GLY A 17 -8.15 -21.98 -16.05
N ASP A 18 -6.95 -21.54 -15.68
CA ASP A 18 -6.76 -20.46 -14.72
C ASP A 18 -7.25 -19.13 -15.28
N LEU A 19 -6.92 -18.79 -16.53
CA LEU A 19 -7.35 -17.55 -17.18
C LEU A 19 -8.88 -17.47 -17.33
N ARG A 20 -9.53 -18.56 -17.75
CA ARG A 20 -11.01 -18.64 -17.83
C ARG A 20 -11.65 -18.47 -16.46
N ARG A 21 -11.07 -19.08 -15.41
CA ARG A 21 -11.56 -18.94 -14.03
C ARG A 21 -11.42 -17.50 -13.53
N SER A 22 -10.26 -16.87 -13.75
CA SER A 22 -10.03 -15.47 -13.38
C SER A 22 -11.01 -14.56 -14.13
N LEU A 23 -11.20 -14.74 -15.43
CA LEU A 23 -12.16 -13.96 -16.22
C LEU A 23 -13.59 -14.08 -15.68
N TRP A 24 -14.04 -15.30 -15.35
CA TRP A 24 -15.37 -15.52 -14.79
C TRP A 24 -15.53 -14.85 -13.42
N LEU A 25 -14.53 -14.99 -12.55
CA LEU A 25 -14.52 -14.35 -11.23
C LEU A 25 -14.55 -12.82 -11.34
N PHE A 26 -13.75 -12.22 -12.22
CA PHE A 26 -13.75 -10.78 -12.47
C PHE A 26 -15.10 -10.28 -12.99
N ARG A 27 -15.76 -11.02 -13.89
CA ARG A 27 -17.12 -10.67 -14.37
C ARG A 27 -18.15 -10.68 -13.25
N LEU A 28 -18.06 -11.64 -12.32
CA LEU A 28 -18.96 -11.69 -11.17
C LEU A 28 -18.73 -10.53 -10.20
N ILE A 29 -17.47 -10.27 -9.84
CA ILE A 29 -17.12 -9.20 -8.89
C ILE A 29 -17.36 -7.81 -9.50
N GLY A 30 -17.21 -7.67 -10.82
CA GLY A 30 -17.51 -6.43 -11.53
C GLY A 30 -18.99 -6.05 -11.56
N SER A 31 -19.90 -6.92 -11.10
CA SER A 31 -21.34 -6.63 -11.02
C SER A 31 -21.75 -6.21 -9.60
N PRO A 32 -22.19 -4.95 -9.39
CA PRO A 32 -22.63 -4.48 -8.08
C PRO A 32 -23.79 -5.30 -7.48
N VAL A 33 -24.65 -5.84 -8.34
CA VAL A 33 -25.79 -6.67 -7.93
C VAL A 33 -25.32 -7.99 -7.34
N PHE A 34 -24.43 -8.71 -8.03
CA PHE A 34 -23.89 -9.98 -7.54
C PHE A 34 -23.05 -9.80 -6.28
N VAL A 35 -22.26 -8.72 -6.20
CA VAL A 35 -21.50 -8.40 -4.98
C VAL A 35 -22.43 -8.15 -3.79
N LYS A 36 -23.52 -7.40 -3.98
CA LYS A 36 -24.50 -7.12 -2.91
C LYS A 36 -25.21 -8.38 -2.44
N ILE A 37 -25.66 -9.23 -3.37
CA ILE A 37 -26.30 -10.52 -3.06
C ILE A 37 -25.31 -11.45 -2.35
N GLY A 38 -24.10 -11.58 -2.88
CA GLY A 38 -23.03 -12.40 -2.31
C GLY A 38 -22.71 -11.99 -0.87
N LYS A 39 -22.59 -10.68 -0.60
CA LYS A 39 -22.40 -10.16 0.77
C LYS A 39 -23.53 -10.60 1.71
N GLY A 40 -24.79 -10.46 1.28
CA GLY A 40 -25.95 -10.88 2.07
C GLY A 40 -25.96 -12.38 2.38
N LEU A 41 -25.72 -13.21 1.36
CA LEU A 41 -25.66 -14.68 1.51
C LEU A 41 -24.50 -15.12 2.41
N THR A 42 -23.31 -14.54 2.25
CA THR A 42 -22.15 -14.85 3.08
C THR A 42 -22.42 -14.48 4.54
N MET A 43 -22.98 -13.31 4.83
CA MET A 43 -23.34 -12.92 6.20
C MET A 43 -24.39 -13.86 6.80
N LEU A 44 -25.40 -14.28 6.02
CA LEU A 44 -26.40 -15.24 6.47
C LEU A 44 -25.76 -16.60 6.77
N ALA A 45 -24.90 -17.09 5.89
CA ALA A 45 -24.22 -18.37 6.06
C ALA A 45 -23.26 -18.37 7.27
N VAL A 46 -22.55 -17.26 7.52
CA VAL A 46 -21.75 -17.08 8.75
C VAL A 46 -22.65 -17.07 9.99
N LYS A 47 -23.77 -16.34 9.95
CA LYS A 47 -24.75 -16.31 11.05
C LYS A 47 -25.33 -17.69 11.36
N LEU A 48 -25.58 -18.49 10.32
CA LEU A 48 -26.05 -19.86 10.43
C LEU A 48 -24.92 -20.89 10.68
N ARG A 49 -23.66 -20.44 10.82
CA ARG A 49 -22.46 -21.27 11.02
C ARG A 49 -22.28 -22.35 9.96
N LEU A 50 -22.71 -22.08 8.72
CA LEU A 50 -22.52 -23.00 7.60
C LEU A 50 -21.02 -23.06 7.21
N PRO A 51 -20.49 -24.24 6.83
CA PRO A 51 -19.08 -24.44 6.52
C PRO A 51 -18.71 -23.91 5.12
N ILE A 52 -18.87 -22.61 4.89
CA ILE A 52 -18.61 -21.96 3.58
C ILE A 52 -17.14 -21.63 3.35
N ASN A 53 -16.29 -21.74 4.37
CA ASN A 53 -14.87 -21.36 4.31
C ASN A 53 -14.13 -22.05 3.17
N GLY A 54 -14.38 -23.34 2.94
CA GLY A 54 -13.76 -24.07 1.82
C GLY A 54 -14.11 -23.51 0.44
N ILE A 55 -15.35 -23.06 0.25
CA ILE A 55 -15.82 -22.48 -1.02
C ILE A 55 -15.16 -21.11 -1.23
N ILE A 56 -15.13 -20.28 -0.18
CA ILE A 56 -14.47 -18.95 -0.22
C ILE A 56 -12.98 -19.11 -0.51
N LYS A 57 -12.32 -20.08 0.15
CA LYS A 57 -10.91 -20.45 -0.06
C LYS A 57 -10.63 -20.87 -1.50
N ALA A 58 -11.44 -21.77 -2.04
CA ALA A 58 -11.26 -22.31 -3.39
C ALA A 58 -11.56 -21.31 -4.52
N THR A 59 -12.21 -20.19 -4.22
CA THR A 59 -12.65 -19.20 -5.22
C THR A 59 -11.92 -17.86 -5.04
N ILE A 60 -12.43 -16.98 -4.19
CA ILE A 60 -11.96 -15.60 -4.03
C ILE A 60 -10.54 -15.58 -3.45
N PHE A 61 -10.29 -16.32 -2.38
CA PHE A 61 -8.97 -16.33 -1.72
C PHE A 61 -7.88 -16.85 -2.66
N LYS A 62 -8.13 -17.94 -3.38
CA LYS A 62 -7.18 -18.49 -4.36
C LYS A 62 -6.73 -17.47 -5.41
N GLN A 63 -7.57 -16.49 -5.75
CA GLN A 63 -7.23 -15.44 -6.73
C GLN A 63 -6.52 -14.24 -6.11
N PHE A 64 -6.88 -13.84 -4.88
CA PHE A 64 -6.51 -12.54 -4.31
C PHE A 64 -5.62 -12.60 -3.06
N VAL A 65 -5.44 -13.77 -2.46
CA VAL A 65 -4.69 -13.96 -1.21
C VAL A 65 -3.53 -14.92 -1.45
N GLY A 66 -2.31 -14.48 -1.11
CA GLY A 66 -1.09 -15.28 -1.32
C GLY A 66 -0.94 -16.48 -0.37
N GLY A 67 -1.61 -16.44 0.78
CA GLY A 67 -1.62 -17.44 1.85
C GLY A 67 -2.31 -16.89 3.10
N GLU A 68 -2.74 -17.74 4.04
CA GLU A 68 -3.37 -17.28 5.30
C GLU A 68 -2.35 -16.84 6.36
N ASN A 69 -1.10 -17.22 6.17
CA ASN A 69 0.03 -16.88 7.03
C ASN A 69 1.31 -16.83 6.17
N ILE A 70 2.41 -16.39 6.78
CA ILE A 70 3.71 -16.24 6.11
C ILE A 70 4.19 -17.56 5.49
N GLU A 71 3.96 -18.69 6.16
CA GLU A 71 4.39 -20.00 5.66
C GLU A 71 3.62 -20.43 4.42
N GLU A 72 2.30 -20.24 4.41
CA GLU A 72 1.47 -20.53 3.24
C GLU A 72 1.82 -19.65 2.04
N CYS A 73 2.23 -18.40 2.30
CA CYS A 73 2.72 -17.49 1.27
C CYS A 73 3.99 -18.00 0.56
N ASN A 74 4.80 -18.87 1.19
CA ASN A 74 6.04 -19.39 0.59
C ASN A 74 5.79 -20.10 -0.74
N ARG A 75 4.69 -20.86 -0.84
CA ARG A 75 4.31 -21.51 -2.09
C ARG A 75 4.07 -20.50 -3.21
N THR A 76 3.40 -19.39 -2.90
CA THR A 76 3.12 -18.32 -3.87
C THR A 76 4.40 -17.58 -4.24
N VAL A 77 5.27 -17.29 -3.26
CA VAL A 77 6.60 -16.71 -3.47
C VAL A 77 7.45 -17.58 -4.38
N ASP A 78 7.45 -18.90 -4.17
CA ASP A 78 8.18 -19.86 -5.00
C ASP A 78 7.66 -19.82 -6.44
N VAL A 79 6.35 -19.94 -6.64
CA VAL A 79 5.73 -19.94 -7.97
C VAL A 79 6.05 -18.64 -8.72
N LEU A 80 5.87 -17.48 -8.09
CA LEU A 80 6.18 -16.19 -8.73
C LEU A 80 7.68 -16.03 -9.00
N GLY A 81 8.52 -16.50 -8.07
CA GLY A 81 9.98 -16.48 -8.21
C GLY A 81 10.50 -17.28 -9.40
N HIS A 82 9.85 -18.39 -9.77
CA HIS A 82 10.20 -19.16 -10.98
C HIS A 82 10.07 -18.33 -12.27
N TYR A 83 9.21 -17.30 -12.26
CA TYR A 83 9.01 -16.37 -13.36
C TYR A 83 9.74 -15.03 -13.15
N HIS A 84 10.67 -14.97 -12.19
CA HIS A 84 11.40 -13.75 -11.81
C HIS A 84 10.49 -12.60 -11.33
N ILE A 85 9.32 -12.94 -10.78
CA ILE A 85 8.39 -11.97 -10.21
C ILE A 85 8.65 -11.88 -8.70
N GLY A 86 9.02 -10.68 -8.24
CA GLY A 86 9.15 -10.39 -6.82
C GLY A 86 7.78 -10.32 -6.13
N THR A 87 7.74 -10.70 -4.85
CA THR A 87 6.54 -10.69 -4.00
C THR A 87 6.70 -9.66 -2.89
N ILE A 88 5.61 -8.98 -2.55
CA ILE A 88 5.53 -8.14 -1.36
C ILE A 88 4.58 -8.85 -0.40
N LEU A 89 5.05 -9.17 0.80
CA LEU A 89 4.20 -9.73 1.85
C LEU A 89 3.52 -8.56 2.58
N ASP A 90 2.21 -8.39 2.33
CA ASP A 90 1.38 -7.36 2.96
C ASP A 90 0.48 -8.00 4.02
N TYR A 91 0.71 -7.67 5.30
CA TYR A 91 -0.21 -8.03 6.37
C TYR A 91 -1.41 -7.07 6.35
N SER A 92 -2.43 -7.48 5.59
CA SER A 92 -3.60 -6.66 5.28
C SER A 92 -4.59 -6.58 6.45
N VAL A 93 -4.30 -5.71 7.40
CA VAL A 93 -5.21 -5.35 8.51
C VAL A 93 -5.41 -3.83 8.55
N GLU A 94 -6.67 -3.40 8.48
CA GLU A 94 -7.08 -1.99 8.51
C GLU A 94 -8.24 -1.81 9.51
N GLY A 95 -8.40 -0.60 10.04
CA GLY A 95 -9.58 -0.23 10.83
C GLY A 95 -9.68 -0.95 12.18
N LYS A 96 -8.54 -1.18 12.83
CA LYS A 96 -8.47 -1.64 14.21
C LYS A 96 -8.48 -0.45 15.17
N ASP A 97 -8.98 -0.68 16.38
CA ASP A 97 -9.21 0.39 17.36
C ASP A 97 -8.61 0.09 18.75
N SER A 98 -7.76 -0.94 18.88
CA SER A 98 -7.11 -1.29 20.16
C SER A 98 -5.58 -1.31 20.06
N GLU A 99 -4.91 -0.95 21.17
CA GLU A 99 -3.44 -0.98 21.26
C GLU A 99 -2.88 -2.40 21.03
N GLU A 100 -3.57 -3.43 21.50
CA GLU A 100 -3.20 -4.84 21.27
C GLU A 100 -3.23 -5.21 19.78
N ASP A 101 -4.22 -4.71 19.04
CA ASP A 101 -4.32 -4.94 17.59
C ASP A 101 -3.21 -4.18 16.84
N PHE A 102 -2.86 -2.97 17.27
CA PHE A 102 -1.76 -2.18 16.71
C PHE A 102 -0.40 -2.82 16.99
N ASP A 103 -0.17 -3.33 18.20
CA ASP A 103 1.05 -4.05 18.56
C ASP A 103 1.17 -5.36 17.77
N ARG A 104 0.07 -6.09 17.60
CA ARG A 104 0.04 -7.30 16.76
C ARG A 104 0.34 -6.96 15.30
N CYS A 105 -0.23 -5.89 14.74
CA CYS A 105 0.07 -5.45 13.38
C CYS A 105 1.56 -5.09 13.22
N ALA A 106 2.16 -4.40 14.19
CA ALA A 106 3.59 -4.09 14.17
C ALA A 106 4.44 -5.37 14.22
N ALA A 107 4.09 -6.33 15.09
CA ALA A 107 4.80 -7.60 15.21
C ALA A 107 4.73 -8.44 13.92
N GLU A 108 3.54 -8.57 13.32
CA GLU A 108 3.35 -9.29 12.05
C GLU A 108 4.12 -8.61 10.90
N THR A 109 4.12 -7.27 10.86
CA THR A 109 4.92 -6.51 9.87
C THR A 109 6.41 -6.77 10.04
N ILE A 110 6.91 -6.83 11.28
CA ILE A 110 8.31 -7.16 11.54
C ILE A 110 8.61 -8.61 11.12
N ALA A 111 7.70 -9.55 11.37
CA ALA A 111 7.84 -10.93 10.95
C ALA A 111 7.88 -11.09 9.42
N THR A 112 7.11 -10.29 8.65
CA THR A 112 7.22 -10.30 7.18
C THR A 112 8.56 -9.74 6.69
N ILE A 113 9.11 -8.73 7.37
CA ILE A 113 10.46 -8.21 7.10
C ILE A 113 11.52 -9.27 7.38
N GLU A 114 11.48 -9.91 8.56
CA GLU A 114 12.37 -11.00 8.94
C GLU A 114 12.32 -12.17 7.96
N ARG A 115 11.12 -12.55 7.50
CA ARG A 115 10.98 -13.55 6.44
C ARG A 115 11.63 -13.12 5.13
N ALA A 116 11.57 -11.84 4.78
CA ALA A 116 12.16 -11.33 3.55
C ALA A 116 13.70 -11.38 3.59
N GLN A 117 14.31 -11.43 4.77
CA GLN A 117 15.76 -11.40 4.95
C GLN A 117 16.48 -12.39 4.04
N ASN A 118 17.46 -11.90 3.27
CA ASN A 118 18.25 -12.67 2.30
C ASN A 118 17.44 -13.39 1.19
N ASP A 119 16.13 -13.17 1.08
CA ASP A 119 15.31 -13.71 0.01
C ASP A 119 15.11 -12.65 -1.09
N ILE A 120 15.78 -12.83 -2.23
CA ILE A 120 15.67 -11.91 -3.37
C ILE A 120 14.26 -11.89 -3.99
N ARG A 121 13.46 -12.94 -3.74
CA ARG A 121 12.09 -13.04 -4.25
C ARG A 121 11.13 -12.16 -3.46
N ILE A 122 11.56 -11.65 -2.30
CA ILE A 122 10.81 -10.68 -1.50
C ILE A 122 11.63 -9.37 -1.46
N PRO A 123 11.59 -8.58 -2.54
CA PRO A 123 12.44 -7.40 -2.71
C PRO A 123 12.00 -6.21 -1.86
N PHE A 124 10.72 -6.11 -1.52
CA PHE A 124 10.14 -5.01 -0.74
C PHE A 124 9.19 -5.53 0.33
N CYS A 125 9.10 -4.78 1.42
CA CYS A 125 8.07 -4.92 2.45
C CYS A 125 7.08 -3.75 2.38
N VAL A 126 5.96 -3.84 3.08
CA VAL A 126 4.95 -2.77 3.12
C VAL A 126 4.19 -2.79 4.44
N PHE A 127 3.74 -1.62 4.88
CA PHE A 127 2.73 -1.50 5.92
C PHE A 127 1.87 -0.25 5.74
N LYS A 128 0.73 -0.23 6.43
CA LYS A 128 -0.22 0.89 6.49
C LYS A 128 -0.25 1.47 7.89
N VAL A 129 -0.28 2.80 8.00
CA VAL A 129 -0.26 3.47 9.30
C VAL A 129 -1.58 3.28 10.05
N THR A 130 -2.72 3.16 9.36
CA THR A 130 -4.00 2.82 10.02
C THR A 130 -4.03 1.42 10.65
N GLY A 131 -3.09 0.54 10.31
CA GLY A 131 -2.88 -0.73 11.02
C GLY A 131 -2.20 -0.55 12.39
N LEU A 132 -1.62 0.63 12.67
CA LEU A 132 -0.78 0.93 13.84
C LEU A 132 -1.33 2.06 14.71
N ALA A 133 -2.40 2.72 14.26
CA ALA A 133 -2.91 3.95 14.84
C ALA A 133 -4.42 4.09 14.63
N ARG A 134 -5.09 4.71 15.60
CA ARG A 134 -6.50 5.06 15.48
C ARG A 134 -6.68 6.12 14.39
N LEU A 135 -7.61 5.86 13.48
CA LEU A 135 -7.88 6.72 12.33
C LEU A 135 -8.27 8.14 12.75
N ASP A 136 -9.01 8.27 13.85
CA ASP A 136 -9.42 9.58 14.38
C ASP A 136 -8.26 10.41 14.95
N LEU A 137 -7.21 9.79 15.50
CA LEU A 137 -6.02 10.53 15.91
C LEU A 137 -5.24 11.02 14.68
N LEU A 138 -5.08 10.17 13.65
CA LEU A 138 -4.41 10.56 12.40
C LEU A 138 -5.14 11.71 11.70
N LYS A 139 -6.48 11.74 11.74
CA LYS A 139 -7.30 12.86 11.26
C LYS A 139 -6.97 14.16 11.99
N LYS A 140 -6.96 14.13 13.33
CA LYS A 140 -6.68 15.30 14.16
C LYS A 140 -5.30 15.87 13.84
N ILE A 141 -4.28 14.99 13.79
CA ILE A 141 -2.90 15.39 13.46
C ILE A 141 -2.84 16.00 12.06
N SER A 142 -3.48 15.36 11.07
CA SER A 142 -3.48 15.85 9.69
C SER A 142 -4.20 17.19 9.53
N SER A 143 -5.19 17.47 10.37
CA SER A 143 -5.91 18.75 10.42
C SER A 143 -5.26 19.78 11.34
N GLU A 144 -4.08 19.49 11.93
CA GLU A 144 -3.39 20.34 12.92
C GLU A 144 -4.26 20.67 14.14
N GLU A 145 -5.19 19.79 14.52
CA GLU A 145 -5.99 19.96 15.72
C GLU A 145 -5.15 19.76 16.99
N ILE A 146 -5.51 20.45 18.07
CA ILE A 146 -4.89 20.25 19.38
C ILE A 146 -5.25 18.86 19.89
N ILE A 147 -4.24 18.04 20.14
CA ILE A 147 -4.38 16.70 20.71
C ILE A 147 -4.21 16.72 22.24
N SER A 148 -4.99 15.89 22.93
CA SER A 148 -4.93 15.78 24.40
C SER A 148 -3.60 15.18 24.89
N LEU A 149 -3.31 15.25 26.20
CA LEU A 149 -2.12 14.60 26.77
C LEU A 149 -2.12 13.08 26.57
N GLU A 150 -3.31 12.46 26.57
CA GLU A 150 -3.49 11.04 26.30
C GLU A 150 -3.21 10.72 24.83
N GLU A 151 -3.71 11.56 23.91
CA GLU A 151 -3.46 11.44 22.47
C GLU A 151 -1.98 11.71 22.12
N GLN A 152 -1.28 12.56 22.88
CA GLN A 152 0.18 12.70 22.76
C GLN A 152 0.91 11.44 23.22
N ALA A 153 0.42 10.75 24.24
CA ALA A 153 0.96 9.45 24.65
C ALA A 153 0.69 8.37 23.59
N GLU A 154 -0.49 8.38 22.98
CA GLU A 154 -0.85 7.53 21.84
C GLU A 154 0.08 7.79 20.64
N LEU A 155 0.31 9.05 20.28
CA LEU A 155 1.24 9.43 19.21
C LEU A 155 2.68 8.95 19.48
N ARG A 156 3.15 9.00 20.74
CA ARG A 156 4.46 8.43 21.09
C ARG A 156 4.53 6.92 20.85
N ARG A 157 3.44 6.18 21.14
CA ARG A 157 3.37 4.73 20.84
C ARG A 157 3.35 4.46 19.35
N ILE A 158 2.57 5.25 18.58
CA ILE A 158 2.54 5.17 17.11
C ILE A 158 3.93 5.39 16.52
N ASN A 159 4.60 6.48 16.91
CA ASN A 159 5.97 6.77 16.48
C ASN A 159 6.92 5.62 16.80
N LYS A 160 6.80 5.03 18.00
CA LYS A 160 7.63 3.90 18.41
C LYS A 160 7.38 2.64 17.56
N ARG A 161 6.14 2.32 17.23
CA ARG A 161 5.80 1.18 16.34
C ARG A 161 6.38 1.39 14.95
N VAL A 162 6.13 2.55 14.35
CA VAL A 162 6.63 2.91 13.02
C VAL A 162 8.16 2.88 12.98
N GLU A 163 8.81 3.44 14.00
CA GLU A 163 10.26 3.43 14.12
C GLU A 163 10.82 2.02 14.25
N ASN A 164 10.22 1.15 15.07
CA ASN A 164 10.66 -0.24 15.22
C ASN A 164 10.58 -1.02 13.89
N ILE A 165 9.48 -0.84 13.14
CA ILE A 165 9.29 -1.44 11.81
C ILE A 165 10.36 -0.93 10.83
N CYS A 166 10.54 0.38 10.75
CA CYS A 166 11.53 1.00 9.85
C CYS A 166 12.97 0.64 10.23
N HIS A 167 13.26 0.52 11.52
CA HIS A 167 14.55 0.05 12.02
C HIS A 167 14.80 -1.42 11.65
N ALA A 168 13.80 -2.31 11.78
CA ALA A 168 13.93 -3.70 11.35
C ALA A 168 14.23 -3.80 9.85
N ALA A 169 13.51 -3.05 9.03
CA ALA A 169 13.77 -2.93 7.59
C ALA A 169 15.19 -2.43 7.29
N HIS A 170 15.66 -1.42 8.00
CA HIS A 170 17.01 -0.86 7.84
C HIS A 170 18.10 -1.86 8.22
N VAL A 171 18.01 -2.51 9.39
CA VAL A 171 18.98 -3.52 9.85
C VAL A 171 19.09 -4.69 8.86
N GLN A 172 17.96 -5.10 8.29
CA GLN A 172 17.91 -6.22 7.34
C GLN A 172 18.17 -5.79 5.89
N LYS A 173 18.39 -4.49 5.64
CA LYS A 173 18.56 -3.90 4.31
C LYS A 173 17.43 -4.28 3.35
N LYS A 174 16.20 -4.22 3.85
CA LYS A 174 14.98 -4.51 3.09
C LYS A 174 14.19 -3.22 2.88
N PRO A 175 14.12 -2.72 1.64
CA PRO A 175 13.27 -1.61 1.30
C PRO A 175 11.81 -1.82 1.75
N ILE A 176 11.19 -0.79 2.31
CA ILE A 176 9.84 -0.84 2.86
C ILE A 176 9.01 0.35 2.40
N PHE A 177 7.79 0.06 1.95
CA PHE A 177 6.79 1.06 1.60
C PHE A 177 5.94 1.41 2.80
N ILE A 178 5.81 2.72 3.05
CA ILE A 178 4.74 3.26 3.88
C ILE A 178 3.61 3.61 2.92
N ASP A 179 2.53 2.83 2.96
CA ASP A 179 1.41 3.01 2.04
C ASP A 179 0.69 4.33 2.33
N ALA A 180 0.28 5.00 1.25
CA ALA A 180 -0.57 6.17 1.32
C ALA A 180 -2.04 5.73 1.36
N GLU A 181 -2.81 6.43 2.18
CA GLU A 181 -4.18 6.09 2.53
C GLU A 181 -5.09 7.26 2.10
N GLU A 182 -6.11 7.62 2.86
CA GLU A 182 -7.00 8.71 2.46
C GLU A 182 -6.45 10.11 2.74
N SER A 183 -6.89 11.08 1.93
CA SER A 183 -6.37 12.46 1.92
C SER A 183 -6.43 13.16 3.28
N TRP A 184 -7.42 12.85 4.12
CA TRP A 184 -7.64 13.49 5.42
C TRP A 184 -6.78 12.90 6.56
N ILE A 185 -6.05 11.81 6.32
CA ILE A 185 -5.03 11.28 7.24
C ILE A 185 -3.62 11.33 6.65
N GLN A 186 -3.49 11.63 5.35
CA GLN A 186 -2.23 11.47 4.64
C GLN A 186 -1.12 12.38 5.17
N LYS A 187 -1.44 13.56 5.71
CA LYS A 187 -0.41 14.46 6.22
C LYS A 187 0.34 13.84 7.42
N ALA A 188 -0.38 13.23 8.36
CA ALA A 188 0.23 12.52 9.48
C ALA A 188 1.12 11.35 9.00
N ILE A 189 0.68 10.63 7.96
CA ILE A 189 1.45 9.55 7.33
C ILE A 189 2.71 10.09 6.65
N ASP A 190 2.59 11.18 5.90
CA ASP A 190 3.70 11.83 5.21
C ASP A 190 4.77 12.33 6.21
N GLU A 191 4.35 12.89 7.34
CA GLU A 191 5.26 13.35 8.40
C GLU A 191 6.02 12.19 9.05
N LEU A 192 5.33 11.08 9.33
CA LEU A 192 5.96 9.83 9.79
C LEU A 192 6.98 9.33 8.78
N ALA A 193 6.61 9.27 7.49
CA ALA A 193 7.49 8.79 6.44
C ALA A 193 8.71 9.69 6.27
N ASN A 194 8.54 11.02 6.27
CA ASN A 194 9.64 11.98 6.19
C ASN A 194 10.61 11.82 7.37
N SER A 195 10.08 11.66 8.59
CA SER A 195 10.91 11.43 9.79
C SER A 195 11.73 10.15 9.67
N MET A 196 11.13 9.06 9.18
CA MET A 196 11.82 7.78 9.01
C MET A 196 12.85 7.80 7.88
N MET A 197 12.54 8.48 6.76
CA MET A 197 13.52 8.69 5.67
C MET A 197 14.71 9.53 6.14
N SER A 198 14.47 10.62 6.87
CA SER A 198 15.53 11.46 7.45
C SER A 198 16.45 10.66 8.38
N LYS A 199 15.90 9.69 9.12
CA LYS A 199 16.66 8.83 10.03
C LYS A 199 17.41 7.69 9.34
N PHE A 200 16.81 7.03 8.36
CA PHE A 200 17.31 5.74 7.83
C PHE A 200 17.82 5.77 6.38
N ASN A 201 17.52 6.82 5.60
CA ASN A 201 17.95 6.93 4.20
C ASN A 201 19.20 7.81 4.00
N THR A 202 20.21 7.66 4.86
CA THR A 202 21.43 8.50 4.79
C THR A 202 22.51 7.94 3.86
N GLN A 203 22.56 6.61 3.68
CA GLN A 203 23.54 5.92 2.84
C GLN A 203 22.88 5.10 1.73
N GLU A 204 21.77 4.44 2.03
CA GLU A 204 20.98 3.63 1.12
C GLU A 204 19.49 3.94 1.31
N VAL A 205 18.66 3.74 0.28
CA VAL A 205 17.22 3.99 0.40
C VAL A 205 16.51 2.75 0.91
N ILE A 206 16.06 2.81 2.17
CA ILE A 206 15.27 1.76 2.80
C ILE A 206 13.81 2.17 2.87
N ILE A 207 13.52 3.40 3.28
CA ILE A 207 12.16 3.86 3.52
C ILE A 207 11.64 4.59 2.29
N TYR A 208 10.44 4.22 1.86
CA TYR A 208 9.75 4.84 0.72
C TYR A 208 8.41 5.40 1.15
N ASN A 209 8.18 6.68 0.91
CA ASN A 209 6.85 7.27 1.00
C ASN A 209 6.06 6.99 -0.29
N THR A 210 4.74 6.81 -0.18
CA THR A 210 3.85 6.56 -1.31
C THR A 210 3.17 7.84 -1.76
N PHE A 211 3.30 8.18 -3.05
CA PHE A 211 2.70 9.36 -3.66
C PHE A 211 1.53 8.90 -4.54
N GLN A 212 0.31 9.36 -4.23
CA GLN A 212 -0.90 9.03 -5.00
C GLN A 212 -1.20 10.14 -6.02
N LEU A 213 -0.78 9.98 -7.27
CA LEU A 213 -0.85 11.01 -8.31
C LEU A 213 -2.26 11.27 -8.88
N TYR A 214 -3.28 10.57 -8.37
CA TYR A 214 -4.68 10.96 -8.59
C TYR A 214 -5.06 12.25 -7.85
N ARG A 215 -4.26 12.69 -6.88
CA ARG A 215 -4.47 13.90 -6.09
C ARG A 215 -3.73 15.07 -6.71
N LYS A 216 -4.44 16.20 -6.80
CA LYS A 216 -3.98 17.43 -7.46
C LYS A 216 -2.72 18.04 -6.84
N ASP A 217 -2.40 17.71 -5.59
CA ASP A 217 -1.29 18.29 -4.84
C ASP A 217 -0.03 17.41 -4.84
N ARG A 218 -0.11 16.15 -5.29
CA ARG A 218 0.95 15.16 -5.02
C ARG A 218 2.19 15.30 -5.88
N LEU A 219 2.07 15.79 -7.12
CA LEU A 219 3.25 16.14 -7.93
C LEU A 219 4.04 17.29 -7.31
N ALA A 220 3.34 18.34 -6.83
CA ALA A 220 3.99 19.45 -6.13
C ALA A 220 4.64 18.99 -4.82
N PHE A 221 3.95 18.11 -4.07
CA PHE A 221 4.48 17.52 -2.85
C PHE A 221 5.73 16.66 -3.10
N LEU A 222 5.78 15.86 -4.16
CA LEU A 222 6.99 15.10 -4.53
C LEU A 222 8.20 16.02 -4.74
N LYS A 223 8.00 17.15 -5.44
CA LYS A 223 9.06 18.13 -5.70
C LYS A 223 9.55 18.78 -4.41
N SER A 224 8.64 19.15 -3.50
CA SER A 224 9.01 19.72 -2.21
C SER A 224 9.65 18.68 -1.27
N SER A 225 9.23 17.41 -1.33
CA SER A 225 9.88 16.31 -0.61
C SER A 225 11.34 16.13 -1.04
N LEU A 226 11.66 16.23 -2.34
CA LEU A 226 13.07 16.21 -2.79
C LEU A 226 13.84 17.42 -2.25
N ALA A 227 13.24 18.61 -2.27
CA ALA A 227 13.89 19.81 -1.74
C ALA A 227 14.18 19.66 -0.23
N LEU A 228 13.24 19.08 0.52
CA LEU A 228 13.43 18.78 1.94
C LEU A 228 14.52 17.73 2.16
N ALA A 229 14.52 16.65 1.38
CA ALA A 229 15.55 15.60 1.44
C ALA A 229 16.97 16.16 1.21
N LYS A 230 17.11 17.07 0.24
CA LYS A 230 18.37 17.79 -0.01
C LYS A 230 18.77 18.69 1.17
N LYS A 231 17.80 19.38 1.78
CA LYS A 231 18.05 20.27 2.93
C LYS A 231 18.47 19.49 4.18
N GLU A 232 17.87 18.34 4.41
CA GLU A 232 18.10 17.50 5.61
C GLU A 232 19.13 16.38 5.40
N ASN A 233 19.76 16.32 4.22
CA ASN A 233 20.80 15.36 3.86
C ASN A 233 20.38 13.88 3.94
N TYR A 234 19.21 13.54 3.41
CA TYR A 234 18.79 12.15 3.18
C TYR A 234 18.40 11.93 1.72
N ILE A 235 18.33 10.66 1.29
CA ILE A 235 17.90 10.27 -0.05
C ILE A 235 16.39 9.98 -0.05
N LEU A 236 15.65 10.60 -0.97
CA LEU A 236 14.21 10.42 -1.04
C LEU A 236 13.86 9.04 -1.63
N GLY A 237 13.07 8.26 -0.90
CA GLY A 237 12.40 7.08 -1.43
C GLY A 237 10.97 7.39 -1.84
N ALA A 238 10.64 7.22 -3.13
CA ALA A 238 9.32 7.52 -3.67
C ALA A 238 8.69 6.29 -4.34
N LYS A 239 7.55 5.82 -3.81
CA LYS A 239 6.65 4.88 -4.49
C LYS A 239 5.56 5.68 -5.18
N LEU A 240 5.55 5.68 -6.51
CA LEU A 240 4.56 6.41 -7.31
C LEU A 240 3.38 5.49 -7.63
N VAL A 241 2.17 5.88 -7.27
CA VAL A 241 0.92 5.19 -7.62
C VAL A 241 -0.10 6.19 -8.15
N ARG A 242 -1.15 5.74 -8.84
CA ARG A 242 -2.30 6.61 -9.14
C ARG A 242 -3.10 6.89 -7.87
N GLY A 243 -3.73 5.87 -7.30
CA GLY A 243 -4.50 5.96 -6.05
C GLY A 243 -5.61 4.92 -5.98
N ALA A 244 -6.07 4.58 -4.77
CA ALA A 244 -7.04 3.51 -4.52
C ALA A 244 -8.39 3.99 -3.96
N TYR A 245 -8.50 5.25 -3.52
CA TYR A 245 -9.64 5.73 -2.71
C TYR A 245 -10.59 6.68 -3.45
N MET A 246 -10.60 6.68 -4.79
CA MET A 246 -11.29 7.67 -5.64
C MET A 246 -12.76 7.90 -5.28
N GLU A 247 -13.52 6.82 -5.12
CA GLU A 247 -14.95 6.91 -4.79
C GLU A 247 -15.17 7.48 -3.39
N LYS A 248 -14.34 7.06 -2.42
CA LYS A 248 -14.41 7.51 -1.03
C LYS A 248 -14.07 9.00 -0.91
N GLU A 249 -13.05 9.46 -1.63
CA GLU A 249 -12.66 10.86 -1.72
C GLU A 249 -13.80 11.74 -2.27
N ARG A 250 -14.40 11.33 -3.41
CA ARG A 250 -15.51 12.06 -4.04
C ARG A 250 -16.75 12.07 -3.14
N ALA A 251 -17.10 10.93 -2.54
CA ALA A 251 -18.26 10.83 -1.65
C ALA A 251 -18.08 11.71 -0.41
N ARG A 252 -16.88 11.77 0.18
CA ARG A 252 -16.59 12.66 1.31
C ARG A 252 -16.65 14.13 0.90
N ALA A 253 -16.04 14.50 -0.22
CA ALA A 253 -16.05 15.86 -0.77
C ALA A 253 -17.48 16.38 -0.98
N LEU A 254 -18.34 15.55 -1.58
CA LEU A 254 -19.77 15.86 -1.76
C LEU A 254 -20.48 16.01 -0.40
N LYS A 255 -20.29 15.06 0.51
CA LYS A 255 -20.96 15.05 1.83
C LYS A 255 -20.59 16.26 2.69
N LEU A 256 -19.33 16.68 2.67
CA LEU A 256 -18.81 17.78 3.49
C LEU A 256 -18.72 19.11 2.71
N ASN A 257 -19.21 19.14 1.47
CA ASN A 257 -19.27 20.33 0.61
C ASN A 257 -17.92 21.05 0.43
N TYR A 258 -16.86 20.31 0.12
CA TYR A 258 -15.55 20.86 -0.24
C TYR A 258 -15.09 20.32 -1.61
N PRO A 259 -14.18 21.02 -2.32
CA PRO A 259 -13.68 20.56 -3.62
C PRO A 259 -12.99 19.19 -3.53
N SER A 260 -13.28 18.30 -4.47
CA SER A 260 -12.59 17.00 -4.56
C SER A 260 -11.06 17.20 -4.62
N PRO A 261 -10.28 16.50 -3.77
CA PRO A 261 -8.81 16.63 -3.76
C PRO A 261 -8.17 15.88 -4.94
N ILE A 262 -8.93 15.02 -5.60
CA ILE A 262 -8.49 14.24 -6.76
C ILE A 262 -8.82 14.93 -8.08
N HIS A 263 -8.05 14.60 -9.12
CA HIS A 263 -8.28 15.04 -10.48
C HIS A 263 -9.69 14.66 -10.98
N GLU A 264 -10.16 15.43 -11.96
CA GLU A 264 -11.52 15.27 -12.50
C GLU A 264 -11.63 14.01 -13.36
N ASN A 265 -10.59 13.75 -14.16
CA ASN A 265 -10.54 12.66 -15.11
C ASN A 265 -9.23 11.86 -14.99
N LYS A 266 -9.21 10.69 -15.64
CA LYS A 266 -8.05 9.78 -15.65
C LYS A 266 -6.85 10.42 -16.34
N ALA A 267 -7.04 11.14 -17.44
CA ALA A 267 -5.95 11.72 -18.23
C ALA A 267 -5.12 12.73 -17.40
N ASP A 268 -5.77 13.51 -16.53
CA ASP A 268 -5.08 14.40 -15.60
C ASP A 268 -4.23 13.63 -14.56
N THR A 269 -4.76 12.50 -14.07
CA THR A 269 -4.01 11.62 -13.15
C THR A 269 -2.82 10.98 -13.84
N ASP A 270 -3.00 10.53 -15.09
CA ASP A 270 -1.92 9.94 -15.90
C ASP A 270 -0.83 10.97 -16.17
N ARG A 271 -1.21 12.20 -16.59
CA ARG A 271 -0.25 13.29 -16.80
C ARG A 271 0.59 13.56 -15.55
N ASP A 272 -0.03 13.65 -14.38
CA ASP A 272 0.70 13.92 -13.13
C ASP A 272 1.55 12.71 -12.70
N TYR A 273 1.13 11.48 -13.02
CA TYR A 273 1.95 10.27 -12.87
C TYR A 273 3.20 10.28 -13.74
N ASP A 274 3.04 10.58 -15.03
CA ASP A 274 4.15 10.60 -16.01
C ASP A 274 5.14 11.72 -15.68
N ASN A 275 4.63 12.90 -15.31
CA ASN A 275 5.46 14.00 -14.86
C ASN A 275 6.23 13.67 -13.56
N ALA A 276 5.62 12.93 -12.64
CA ALA A 276 6.30 12.47 -11.43
C ALA A 276 7.40 11.45 -11.76
N LEU A 277 7.12 10.51 -12.67
CA LEU A 277 8.10 9.53 -13.15
C LEU A 277 9.31 10.23 -13.80
N LEU A 278 9.04 11.14 -14.75
CA LEU A 278 10.10 11.92 -15.42
C LEU A 278 10.93 12.70 -14.41
N PHE A 279 10.28 13.38 -13.47
CA PHE A 279 10.96 14.12 -12.40
C PHE A 279 11.87 13.21 -11.55
N CYS A 280 11.43 12.00 -11.22
CA CYS A 280 12.28 11.05 -10.50
C CYS A 280 13.48 10.59 -11.33
N VAL A 281 13.31 10.36 -12.63
CA VAL A 281 14.41 9.96 -13.54
C VAL A 281 15.43 11.10 -13.72
N GLU A 282 14.97 12.34 -13.87
CA GLU A 282 15.84 13.53 -13.96
C GLU A 282 16.66 13.78 -12.69
N HIS A 283 16.24 13.20 -11.56
CA HIS A 283 16.89 13.32 -10.25
C HIS A 283 17.30 11.96 -9.66
N ILE A 284 17.62 10.99 -10.52
CA ILE A 284 17.92 9.60 -10.12
C ILE A 284 19.11 9.47 -9.15
N ASP A 285 19.99 10.48 -9.09
CA ASP A 285 21.11 10.55 -8.16
C ASP A 285 20.71 10.96 -6.74
N LYS A 286 19.47 11.45 -6.53
CA LYS A 286 18.93 11.94 -5.25
C LYS A 286 17.57 11.35 -4.88
N ILE A 287 16.91 10.64 -5.79
CA ILE A 287 15.65 9.95 -5.56
C ILE A 287 15.79 8.49 -5.99
N ALA A 288 15.40 7.56 -5.11
CA ALA A 288 15.05 6.21 -5.53
C ALA A 288 13.55 6.08 -5.72
N MET A 289 13.16 5.38 -6.78
CA MET A 289 11.77 5.29 -7.22
C MET A 289 11.29 3.84 -7.33
N CYS A 290 10.04 3.61 -6.95
CA CYS A 290 9.24 2.44 -7.35
C CYS A 290 8.02 2.92 -8.14
N ALA A 291 7.86 2.45 -9.38
CA ALA A 291 6.69 2.77 -10.22
C ALA A 291 5.58 1.71 -10.02
N GLY A 292 4.59 2.02 -9.20
CA GLY A 292 3.40 1.17 -9.00
C GLY A 292 2.33 1.45 -10.04
N THR A 293 2.34 0.71 -11.15
CA THR A 293 1.37 0.81 -12.24
C THR A 293 1.13 -0.53 -12.91
N HIS A 294 -0.11 -0.77 -13.35
CA HIS A 294 -0.48 -1.84 -14.29
C HIS A 294 -0.86 -1.28 -15.67
N ASN A 295 -0.79 0.05 -15.83
CA ASN A 295 -1.06 0.69 -17.11
C ASN A 295 0.21 0.64 -17.95
N GLU A 296 0.08 0.08 -19.15
CA GLU A 296 1.12 -0.01 -20.16
C GLU A 296 1.42 1.35 -20.79
N SER A 297 0.38 2.18 -20.94
CA SER A 297 0.44 3.52 -21.55
C SER A 297 0.44 4.64 -20.54
#